data_AF-A1RZJ7-F1
#
_entry.id   AF-A1RZJ7-F1
#
_cell.length_a   1.000
_cell.length_b   1.000
_cell.length_c   1.000
_cell.angle_alpha   90.00
_cell.angle_beta   90.00
_cell.angle_gamma   90.00
#
_symmetry.space_group_name_H-M   'P 1'
#
loop_
_entity.id
_entity.type
_entity.pdbx_description
1 polymer ?
#
loop_
_entity_poly.entity_id
_entity_poly.type
_entity_poly.pdbx_seq_one_letter_code
_entity_poly.pdbx_strand_id
1 'polypeptide(L)'
;MDLTVVVDASNGVDAKSLSSALFRAIRGKRAGRVRILVKGGEAPLHMEVLKDFLSNNIAVGVEVYPAEEWRGPLGDCVELKVGAGGVESSPCVEG
;
A
#
# COMPACT_ATOMS: atom_id res chain seq x y z
N MET A 1 -7.91 9.18 -12.10
CA MET A 1 -7.22 9.58 -10.86
C MET A 1 -6.47 8.37 -10.37
N ASP A 2 -5.16 8.53 -10.16
CA ASP A 2 -4.27 7.47 -9.70
C ASP A 2 -4.04 7.66 -8.20
N LEU A 3 -4.21 6.59 -7.43
CA LEU A 3 -3.95 6.55 -6.00
C LEU A 3 -2.68 5.74 -5.76
N THR A 4 -1.70 6.31 -5.08
CA THR A 4 -0.52 5.58 -4.61
C THR A 4 -0.63 5.35 -3.11
N VAL A 5 -0.42 4.11 -2.69
CA VAL A 5 -0.39 3.73 -1.29
C VAL A 5 1.01 3.24 -0.96
N VAL A 6 1.75 3.99 -0.15
CA VAL A 6 3.03 3.56 0.37
C VAL A 6 2.78 2.76 1.64
N VAL A 7 3.38 1.58 1.77
CA VAL A 7 3.29 0.72 2.94
C VAL A 7 4.67 0.61 3.54
N ASP A 8 4.84 1.12 4.76
CA ASP A 8 6.06 0.90 5.54
C ASP A 8 5.93 -0.38 6.36
N ALA A 9 6.64 -1.42 5.92
CA ALA A 9 6.68 -2.74 6.51
C ALA A 9 7.93 -2.96 7.39
N SER A 10 8.69 -1.90 7.71
CA SER A 10 9.99 -2.02 8.39
C SER A 10 9.93 -2.64 9.79
N ASN A 11 8.76 -2.62 10.45
CA ASN A 11 8.56 -3.15 11.80
C ASN A 11 7.80 -4.49 11.82
N GLY A 12 7.71 -5.18 10.68
CA GLY A 12 6.89 -6.36 10.48
C GLY A 12 5.42 -6.00 10.21
N VAL A 13 4.77 -6.79 9.36
CA VAL A 13 3.39 -6.55 8.92
C VAL A 13 2.48 -7.67 9.37
N ASP A 14 1.47 -7.31 10.17
CA ASP A 14 0.28 -8.15 10.30
C ASP A 14 -0.56 -7.99 9.03
N ALA A 15 -0.61 -9.07 8.22
CA ALA A 15 -1.29 -9.08 6.93
C ALA A 15 -2.77 -8.66 7.04
N LYS A 16 -3.45 -8.99 8.14
CA LYS A 16 -4.86 -8.69 8.39
C LYS A 16 -5.10 -7.20 8.65
N SER A 17 -4.25 -6.58 9.46
CA SER A 17 -4.30 -5.15 9.77
C SER A 17 -4.00 -4.32 8.53
N LEU A 18 -2.99 -4.73 7.74
CA LEU A 18 -2.65 -4.07 6.49
C LEU A 18 -3.76 -4.17 5.44
N SER A 19 -4.35 -5.35 5.25
CA SER A 19 -5.47 -5.51 4.31
C SER A 19 -6.70 -4.68 4.71
N SER A 20 -7.00 -4.58 6.00
CA SER A 20 -8.06 -3.70 6.51
C SER A 20 -7.77 -2.22 6.25
N ALA A 21 -6.53 -1.78 6.47
CA ALA A 21 -6.10 -0.41 6.23
C ALA A 21 -6.12 -0.05 4.73
N LEU A 22 -5.62 -0.95 3.87
CA LEU A 22 -5.68 -0.80 2.42
C LEU A 22 -7.10 -0.72 1.91
N PHE A 23 -7.97 -1.59 2.41
CA PHE A 23 -9.36 -1.55 2.03
C PHE A 23 -10.00 -0.21 2.41
N ARG A 24 -9.70 0.35 3.59
CA ARG A 24 -10.19 1.70 3.97
C ARG A 24 -9.58 2.81 3.13
N ALA A 25 -8.28 2.74 2.81
CA ALA A 25 -7.59 3.75 2.01
C ALA A 25 -8.12 3.80 0.57
N ILE A 26 -8.50 2.65 0.01
CA ILE A 26 -8.99 2.54 -1.37
C ILE A 26 -10.51 2.70 -1.44
N ARG A 27 -11.25 2.17 -0.46
CA ARG A 27 -12.72 2.23 -0.40
C ARG A 27 -13.17 3.68 -0.22
N GLY A 28 -13.81 4.22 -1.27
CA GLY A 28 -14.30 5.59 -1.30
C GLY A 28 -13.47 6.51 -2.20
N LYS A 29 -12.25 6.10 -2.57
CA LYS A 29 -11.49 6.75 -3.65
C LYS A 29 -12.00 6.20 -4.98
N ARG A 30 -12.48 7.06 -5.88
CA ARG A 30 -12.77 6.71 -7.29
C ARG A 30 -11.46 6.59 -8.08
N ALA A 31 -10.53 5.77 -7.58
CA ALA A 31 -9.25 5.55 -8.23
C ALA A 31 -9.44 4.60 -9.42
N GLY A 32 -9.00 5.02 -10.60
CA GLY A 32 -9.00 4.18 -11.81
C GLY A 32 -7.80 3.23 -11.85
N ARG A 33 -6.76 3.55 -11.08
CA ARG A 33 -5.56 2.74 -10.86
C ARG A 33 -5.10 2.91 -9.42
N VAL A 34 -4.76 1.81 -8.77
CA VAL A 34 -4.19 1.82 -7.43
C VAL A 34 -2.78 1.26 -7.53
N ARG A 35 -1.82 2.02 -7.03
CA ARG A 35 -0.44 1.57 -6.91
C ARG A 35 -0.09 1.37 -5.46
N ILE A 36 0.63 0.31 -5.15
CA ILE A 36 1.11 0.04 -3.80
C ILE A 36 2.63 -0.06 -3.83
N LEU A 37 3.30 0.72 -3.00
CA LEU A 37 4.74 0.77 -2.86
C LEU A 37 5.12 0.24 -1.49
N VAL A 38 5.82 -0.89 -1.41
CA VAL A 38 6.19 -1.51 -0.12
C VAL A 38 7.63 -1.14 0.23
N LYS A 39 7.84 -0.55 1.41
CA LYS A 39 9.14 -0.22 2.02
C LYS A 39 9.49 -1.24 3.10
N GLY A 40 10.77 -1.57 3.26
CA GLY A 40 11.27 -2.43 4.35
C GLY A 40 11.77 -3.80 3.89
N GLY A 41 12.68 -4.42 4.65
CA GLY A 41 13.44 -5.62 4.24
C GLY A 41 12.62 -6.90 3.98
N GLU A 42 11.40 -6.98 4.50
CA GLU A 42 10.46 -8.09 4.25
C GLU A 42 9.44 -7.78 3.14
N ALA A 43 9.65 -6.70 2.38
CA ALA A 43 8.74 -6.26 1.31
C ALA A 43 8.32 -7.40 0.34
N PRO A 44 9.22 -8.28 -0.17
CA PRO A 44 8.83 -9.31 -1.13
C PRO A 44 7.78 -10.29 -0.57
N LEU A 45 7.91 -10.65 0.70
CA LEU A 45 7.03 -11.63 1.36
C LEU A 45 5.62 -11.04 1.58
N HIS A 46 5.56 -9.75 1.90
CA HIS A 46 4.30 -9.03 2.04
C HIS A 46 3.65 -8.68 0.70
N MET A 47 4.45 -8.49 -0.36
CA MET A 47 3.95 -8.15 -1.69
C MET A 47 3.08 -9.26 -2.31
N GLU A 48 3.44 -10.53 -2.16
CA GLU A 48 2.60 -11.64 -2.69
C GLU A 48 1.24 -11.70 -1.97
N VAL A 49 1.26 -11.64 -0.64
CA VAL A 49 0.03 -11.62 0.17
C VAL A 49 -0.85 -10.42 -0.19
N LEU A 50 -0.25 -9.26 -0.45
CA LEU A 50 -0.95 -8.07 -0.90
C LEU A 50 -1.54 -8.25 -2.29
N LYS A 51 -0.76 -8.74 -3.26
CA LYS A 51 -1.23 -9.00 -4.63
C LYS A 51 -2.43 -9.95 -4.62
N ASP A 52 -2.36 -11.04 -3.88
CA ASP A 52 -3.45 -12.01 -3.75
C ASP A 52 -4.68 -11.39 -3.09
N PHE A 53 -4.51 -10.67 -1.98
CA PHE A 53 -5.62 -10.01 -1.30
C PHE A 53 -6.32 -9.00 -2.23
N LEU A 54 -5.55 -8.17 -2.93
CA LEU A 54 -6.08 -7.08 -3.74
C LEU A 54 -6.72 -7.58 -5.02
N SER A 55 -6.14 -8.60 -5.67
CA SER A 55 -6.73 -9.23 -6.85
C SER A 55 -8.10 -9.86 -6.55
N ASN A 56 -8.30 -10.35 -5.32
CA ASN A 56 -9.57 -10.94 -4.89
C ASN A 56 -10.61 -9.92 -4.39
N ASN A 57 -10.19 -8.75 -3.92
CA ASN A 57 -11.07 -7.79 -3.24
C ASN A 57 -11.25 -6.46 -3.97
N ILE A 58 -10.41 -6.14 -4.96
CA ILE A 58 -10.40 -4.86 -5.65
C ILE A 58 -10.46 -5.10 -7.16
N ALA A 59 -11.57 -4.69 -7.79
CA ALA A 59 -11.80 -4.84 -9.23
C ALA A 59 -10.98 -3.88 -10.12
N VAL A 60 -10.09 -3.09 -9.53
CA VAL A 60 -9.29 -2.04 -10.18
C VAL A 60 -7.90 -2.59 -10.47
N GLY A 61 -7.26 -2.18 -11.57
CA GLY A 61 -5.87 -2.55 -11.86
C GLY A 61 -4.95 -2.11 -10.73
N VAL A 62 -4.51 -3.09 -9.92
CA VAL A 62 -3.59 -2.90 -8.80
C VAL A 62 -2.18 -3.26 -9.23
N GLU A 63 -1.24 -2.35 -9.01
CA GLU A 63 0.18 -2.58 -9.27
C GLU A 63 0.94 -2.52 -7.94
N VAL A 64 1.72 -3.56 -7.61
CA VAL A 64 2.51 -3.62 -6.37
C VAL A 64 3.99 -3.64 -6.71
N TYR A 65 4.75 -2.68 -6.18
CA TYR A 65 6.19 -2.52 -6.37
C TYR A 65 6.91 -2.37 -5.03
N PRO A 66 8.21 -2.71 -4.97
CA PRO A 66 9.07 -2.19 -3.91
C PRO A 66 9.19 -0.67 -4.07
N ALA A 67 9.07 0.05 -2.97
CA ALA A 67 9.14 1.51 -3.00
C ALA A 67 10.48 2.03 -3.51
N GLU A 68 11.56 1.27 -3.31
CA GLU A 68 12.92 1.60 -3.78
C GLU A 68 13.06 1.54 -5.31
N GLU A 69 12.24 0.74 -5.99
CA GLU A 69 12.24 0.61 -7.44
C GLU A 69 11.36 1.66 -8.13
N TRP A 70 10.48 2.33 -7.38
CA TRP A 70 9.55 3.28 -7.93
C TRP A 70 10.23 4.62 -8.23
N ARG A 71 10.23 5.01 -9.51
CA ARG A 71 10.84 6.27 -10.01
C ARG A 71 9.81 7.27 -10.54
N GLY A 72 8.52 6.93 -10.48
CA GLY A 72 7.44 7.75 -11.04
C GLY A 72 6.82 8.72 -10.05
N PRO A 73 5.96 9.66 -10.51
CA PRO A 73 5.20 10.53 -9.61
C PRO A 73 4.23 9.72 -8.74
N LEU A 74 4.06 10.13 -7.48
CA LEU A 74 3.15 9.45 -6.54
C LEU A 74 1.68 9.85 -6.71
N GLY A 75 1.40 11.06 -7.22
CA GLY A 75 0.02 11.53 -7.39
C GLY A 75 -0.72 11.70 -6.05
N ASP A 76 -1.99 11.29 -5.98
CA ASP A 76 -2.72 11.25 -4.70
C ASP A 76 -2.14 10.11 -3.86
N CYS A 77 -1.40 10.43 -2.80
CA CYS A 77 -0.58 9.47 -2.09
C CYS A 77 -0.87 9.43 -0.59
N VAL A 78 -0.99 8.22 -0.07
CA VAL A 78 -1.14 7.93 1.36
C VAL A 78 -0.08 6.92 1.79
N GLU A 79 0.63 7.22 2.87
CA GLU A 79 1.56 6.32 3.54
C GLU A 79 0.88 5.64 4.72
N LEU A 80 0.98 4.31 4.76
CA LEU A 80 0.51 3.44 5.82
C LEU A 80 1.71 2.91 6.59
N LYS A 81 1.88 3.37 7.83
CA LYS A 81 2.89 2.83 8.75
C LYS A 81 2.30 1.68 9.54
N VAL A 82 2.88 0.49 9.41
CA VAL A 82 2.43 -0.71 10.10
C VAL A 82 3.35 -0.98 11.29
N GLY A 83 2.76 -1.21 12.45
CA GLY A 83 3.48 -1.61 13.66
C GLY A 83 2.67 -2.56 14.53
N ALA A 84 3.28 -3.06 15.60
CA ALA A 84 2.69 -4.05 16.50
C ALA A 84 1.37 -3.62 17.17
N GLY A 85 1.05 -2.32 17.17
CA GLY A 85 -0.17 -1.74 17.76
C GLY A 85 -1.26 -1.35 16.76
N GLY A 86 -1.06 -1.52 15.44
CA GLY A 86 -2.03 -1.14 14.42
C GLY A 86 -1.41 -0.52 13.17
N VAL A 87 -2.25 0.14 12.37
CA VAL A 87 -1.84 0.84 11.15
C VAL A 87 -2.20 2.32 11.26
N GLU A 88 -1.21 3.18 11.07
CA GLU A 88 -1.39 4.62 11.02
C GLU A 88 -1.33 5.10 9.56
N SER A 89 -2.18 6.07 9.21
CA SER A 89 -2.25 6.66 7.87
C SER A 89 -1.82 8.12 7.89
N SER A 90 -0.91 8.49 6.98
CA SER A 90 -0.47 9.87 6.79
C SER A 90 -0.35 10.19 5.29
N PRO A 91 -0.53 11.45 4.86
CA PRO A 91 -0.25 11.82 3.47
C PRO A 91 1.23 11.58 3.15
N CYS A 92 1.54 11.11 1.94
CA CYS A 92 2.94 11.00 1.54
C CYS A 92 3.55 12.40 1.45
N VAL A 93 4.68 12.59 2.12
CA VAL A 93 5.51 13.78 1.94
C VAL A 93 6.56 13.41 0.90
N GLU A 94 6.46 13.99 -0.30
CA GLU A 94 7.55 13.93 -1.28
C GLU A 94 8.73 14.72 -0.69
N GLY A 95 9.86 14.06 -0.49
CA GLY A 95 11.10 14.62 0.05
C GLY A 95 12.28 14.27 -0.83
#